data_AF-A0A2H9NQ44-F1
#
_entry.id   AF-A0A2H9NQ44-F1
#
_cell.length_a   1.000
_cell.length_b   1.000
_cell.length_c   1.000
_cell.angle_alpha   90.00
_cell.angle_beta   90.00
_cell.angle_gamma   90.00
#
_symmetry.space_group_name_H-M   'P 1'
#
loop_
_entity.id
_entity.type
_entity.pdbx_description
1 polymer ?
#
loop_
_entity_poly.entity_id
_entity_poly.type
_entity_poly.pdbx_seq_one_letter_code
_entity_poly.pdbx_strand_id
1 'polypeptide(L)' 'MDALHESNLPSLKFLHRGKVRDLYEVDSEHLLIVQTDRLSAFDVILPNPIPGKGEVLTAVSNFWFKRLAHIIPNHLTDIA' A
#
# COMPACT_ATOMS: atom_id res chain seq x y z
N MET A 1 -5.05 -6.20 17.60
CA MET A 1 -5.14 -5.33 16.41
C MET A 1 -5.84 -6.14 15.35
N ASP A 2 -6.93 -5.60 14.82
CA ASP A 2 -7.66 -6.24 13.73
C ASP A 2 -6.86 -6.08 12.44
N ALA A 3 -6.83 -7.12 11.61
CA ALA A 3 -6.09 -7.10 10.36
C ALA A 3 -6.86 -6.31 9.29
N LEU A 4 -6.15 -5.46 8.54
CA LEU A 4 -6.73 -4.78 7.39
C LEU A 4 -6.76 -5.74 6.20
N HIS A 5 -7.89 -6.39 5.97
CA HIS A 5 -8.11 -7.22 4.79
C HIS A 5 -8.25 -6.39 3.52
N GLU A 6 -9.09 -5.36 3.57
CA GLU A 6 -9.45 -4.51 2.44
C GLU A 6 -9.73 -3.11 2.97
N SER A 7 -9.32 -2.08 2.22
CA SER A 7 -9.70 -0.71 2.58
C SER A 7 -11.04 -0.34 1.94
N ASN A 8 -11.79 0.52 2.63
CA ASN A 8 -13.01 1.12 2.11
C ASN A 8 -13.00 2.62 2.39
N LEU A 9 -12.63 3.41 1.39
CA LEU A 9 -12.54 4.87 1.45
C LEU A 9 -13.53 5.46 0.45
N PRO A 10 -14.82 5.63 0.81
CA PRO A 10 -15.86 6.02 -0.12
C PRO A 10 -15.69 7.45 -0.67
N SER A 11 -14.86 8.26 -0.04
CA SER A 11 -14.51 9.62 -0.50
C SER A 11 -13.54 9.63 -1.67
N LEU A 12 -12.90 8.50 -2.00
CA LEU A 12 -11.94 8.38 -3.09
C LEU A 12 -12.42 7.38 -4.14
N LYS A 13 -12.10 7.65 -5.40
CA LYS A 13 -12.41 6.73 -6.48
C LYS A 13 -11.49 5.51 -6.39
N PHE A 14 -12.08 4.36 -6.08
CA PHE A 14 -11.39 3.09 -6.08
C PHE A 14 -11.01 2.68 -7.51
N LEU A 15 -9.75 2.29 -7.71
CA LEU A 15 -9.23 1.93 -9.02
C LEU A 15 -9.04 0.42 -9.16
N HIS A 16 -8.31 -0.19 -8.23
CA HIS A 16 -7.91 -1.58 -8.34
C HIS A 16 -7.52 -2.19 -6.99
N ARG A 17 -7.82 -3.48 -6.84
CA ARG A 17 -7.33 -4.31 -5.73
C ARG A 17 -6.42 -5.39 -6.29
N GLY A 18 -5.13 -5.26 -5.97
CA GLY A 18 -4.14 -6.29 -6.23
C GLY A 18 -4.11 -7.32 -5.09
N LYS A 19 -3.15 -8.25 -5.16
CA LYS A 19 -2.95 -9.30 -4.14
C LYS A 19 -2.83 -8.71 -2.73
N VAL A 20 -2.05 -7.63 -2.57
CA VAL A 20 -1.68 -7.05 -1.25
C VAL A 20 -1.82 -5.52 -1.15
N ARG A 21 -2.34 -4.86 -2.19
CA ARG A 21 -2.52 -3.40 -2.22
C ARG A 21 -3.88 -3.04 -2.80
N ASP A 22 -4.49 -2.01 -2.24
CA ASP A 22 -5.68 -1.36 -2.77
C ASP A 22 -5.26 0.04 -3.28
N LEU A 23 -5.72 0.42 -4.47
CA LEU A 23 -5.35 1.66 -5.16
C LEU A 23 -6.57 2.59 -5.28
N TYR A 24 -6.37 3.86 -4.94
CA TYR A 24 -7.36 4.92 -5.11
C TYR A 24 -6.78 6.09 -5.90
N GLU A 25 -7.62 6.72 -6.70
CA GLU A 25 -7.33 8.01 -7.33
C GLU A 25 -7.55 9.12 -6.30
N VAL A 26 -6.54 9.97 -6.10
CA VAL A 26 -6.68 11.20 -5.30
C VAL A 26 -7.06 12.36 -6.21
N ASP A 27 -6.34 12.51 -7.32
CA ASP A 27 -6.63 13.43 -8.43
C ASP A 27 -6.00 12.91 -9.74
N SER A 28 -5.86 13.76 -10.76
CA SER A 28 -5.30 13.37 -12.06
C SER A 28 -3.82 12.99 -12.03
N GLU A 29 -3.05 13.43 -11.02
CA GLU A 29 -1.61 13.24 -10.92
C GLU A 29 -1.21 12.34 -9.74
N HIS A 30 -2.11 12.10 -8.78
CA HIS A 30 -1.80 11.43 -7.52
C HIS A 30 -2.64 10.17 -7.27
N LEU A 31 -1.97 9.14 -6.74
CA LEU A 31 -2.58 7.89 -6.28
C LEU A 31 -2.35 7.68 -4.79
N LEU A 32 -3.36 7.16 -4.10
CA LEU A 32 -3.20 6.58 -2.78
C LEU A 32 -3.01 5.07 -2.91
N ILE A 33 -1.89 4.59 -2.39
CA ILE A 33 -1.53 3.17 -2.35
C ILE A 33 -1.70 2.65 -0.93
N VAL A 34 -2.73 1.85 -0.67
CA VAL A 34 -2.96 1.24 0.65
C VAL A 34 -2.35 -0.16 0.67
N GLN A 35 -1.30 -0.36 1.47
CA GLN A 35 -0.72 -1.67 1.71
C GLN A 35 -1.55 -2.41 2.78
N THR A 36 -2.19 -3.52 2.39
CA THR A 36 -3.05 -4.30 3.30
C THR A 36 -2.28 -5.39 4.05
N ASP A 37 -2.93 -6.02 5.01
CA ASP A 37 -2.40 -7.15 5.79
C ASP A 37 -2.54 -8.50 5.05
N ARG A 38 -3.15 -8.50 3.86
CA ARG A 38 -3.23 -9.68 2.99
C ARG A 38 -1.83 -10.17 2.61
N LEU A 39 -1.70 -11.50 2.57
CA LEU A 39 -0.49 -12.21 2.19
C LEU A 39 -0.80 -13.13 1.01
N SER A 40 0.14 -13.28 0.07
CA SER A 40 0.00 -14.22 -1.04
C SER A 40 1.22 -15.12 -1.16
N ALA A 41 0.99 -16.38 -1.49
CA ALA A 41 2.02 -17.36 -1.81
C ALA A 41 1.51 -18.29 -2.91
N PHE A 42 2.40 -18.77 -3.78
CA PHE A 42 2.03 -19.64 -4.92
C PHE A 42 0.88 -19.07 -5.77
N ASP A 43 0.95 -17.76 -6.05
CA ASP A 43 -0.05 -16.99 -6.78
C ASP A 43 -1.46 -16.89 -6.18
N VAL A 44 -1.67 -17.38 -4.95
CA VAL A 44 -2.96 -17.33 -4.24
C VAL A 44 -2.88 -16.39 -3.03
N ILE A 45 -3.95 -15.62 -2.79
CA ILE A 45 -4.12 -14.83 -1.57
C ILE A 45 -4.54 -15.78 -0.45
N LEU A 46 -3.81 -15.78 0.66
CA LEU A 46 -4.10 -16.64 1.81
C LEU A 46 -5.30 -16.10 2.60
N PRO A 47 -6.12 -16.98 3.21
CA PRO A 47 -7.33 -16.55 3.94
C PRO A 47 -7.00 -15.78 5.23
N ASN A 48 -5.86 -16.09 5.84
CA ASN A 48 -5.42 -15.48 7.09
C ASN A 48 -4.42 -14.34 6.80
N PRO A 49 -4.77 -13.08 7.09
CA PRO A 49 -3.83 -11.97 6.99
C PRO A 49 -2.85 -11.97 8.17
N ILE A 50 -1.82 -11.14 8.08
CA ILE A 50 -0.88 -10.90 9.17
C ILE A 50 -1.12 -9.50 9.72
N PRO A 51 -1.79 -9.34 10.88
CA PRO A 51 -2.07 -8.02 11.45
C PRO A 51 -0.83 -7.14 11.55
N GLY A 52 -0.91 -5.90 11.04
CA GLY A 52 0.18 -4.92 11.09
C GLY A 52 1.27 -5.12 10.03
N LYS A 53 1.18 -6.14 9.17
CA LYS A 53 2.12 -6.33 8.06
C LYS A 53 2.10 -5.13 7.11
N GLY A 54 0.92 -4.59 6.82
CA GLY A 54 0.77 -3.44 5.93
C GLY A 54 1.56 -2.24 6.41
N GLU A 55 1.44 -1.91 7.70
CA GLU A 55 2.16 -0.82 8.35
C GLU A 55 3.68 -1.01 8.29
N VAL A 56 4.18 -2.19 8.66
CA VAL A 56 5.60 -2.51 8.65
C VAL A 56 6.18 -2.39 7.24
N LEU A 57 5.48 -2.92 6.22
CA LEU A 57 5.96 -2.86 4.85
C LEU A 57 5.96 -1.43 4.29
N THR A 58 4.96 -0.62 4.63
CA THR A 58 4.94 0.80 4.29
C THR A 58 6.13 1.54 4.93
N ALA A 59 6.42 1.28 6.22
CA ALA A 59 7.56 1.88 6.90
C ALA A 59 8.91 1.47 6.26
N VAL A 60 9.06 0.20 5.89
CA VAL A 60 10.26 -0.30 5.18
C VAL A 60 10.40 0.36 3.80
N SER A 61 9.33 0.49 3.03
CA SER A 61 9.36 1.21 1.76
C SER A 61 9.78 2.66 1.93
N ASN A 62 9.19 3.39 2.88
CA ASN A 62 9.53 4.79 3.18
C ASN A 62 11.00 4.95 3.61
N PHE A 63 11.52 4.02 4.41
CA PHE A 63 12.94 3.99 4.77
C PHE A 63 13.84 3.90 3.54
N TRP A 64 13.55 2.97 2.62
CA TRP A 64 14.37 2.78 1.42
C TRP A 64 14.23 3.92 0.41
N PHE A 65 13.03 4.47 0.22
CA PHE A 65 12.84 5.65 -0.62
C PHE A 65 13.68 6.82 -0.12
N LYS A 66 13.68 7.08 1.19
CA LYS A 66 14.53 8.11 1.80
C LYS A 66 16.03 7.80 1.64
N ARG A 67 16.44 6.55 1.90
CA ARG A 67 17.85 6.15 1.87
C ARG A 67 18.45 6.27 0.47
N LEU A 68 17.67 5.98 -0.57
CA LEU A 68 18.10 5.92 -1.97
C LEU A 68 17.72 7.14 -2.80
N ALA A 69 17.09 8.16 -2.20
CA ALA A 69 16.67 9.38 -2.91
C ALA A 69 17.80 10.12 -3.65
N HIS A 70 19.05 9.97 -3.19
CA HIS A 70 20.23 10.55 -3.85
C HIS A 70 20.72 9.73 -5.06
N ILE A 71 20.19 8.53 -5.27
CA ILE A 71 20.56 7.63 -6.37
C ILE A 71 19.55 7.73 -7.50
N ILE A 72 18.25 7.71 -7.18
CA ILE A 72 17.18 7.74 -8.18
C ILE A 72 15.91 8.43 -7.62
N PRO A 73 15.20 9.23 -8.45
CA PRO A 73 13.87 9.70 -8.09
C PRO A 73 12.90 8.55 -7.80
N ASN A 74 11.92 8.79 -6.94
CA ASN A 74 10.85 7.84 -6.63
C ASN A 74 9.48 8.53 -6.70
N HIS A 75 8.40 7.77 -6.54
CA HIS A 75 7.04 8.25 -6.76
C HIS A 75 6.39 8.92 -5.54
N LEU A 76 7.08 9.04 -4.39
CA LEU A 76 6.48 9.69 -3.22
C LEU A 76 6.21 11.16 -3.54
N THR A 77 5.05 11.65 -3.09
CA THR A 77 4.54 12.99 -3.41
C THR A 77 4.83 14.02 -2.30
N ASP A 78 5.38 13.57 -1.17
CA ASP A 78 5.56 14.33 0.08
C ASP A 78 4.25 14.90 0.68
N ILE A 79 3.10 14.44 0.19
CA ILE A 79 1.78 14.74 0.77
C ILE A 79 1.50 13.67 1.85
N ALA A 80 1.41 14.10 3.12
CA ALA A 80 1.09 13.28 4.28
C ALA A 80 -0.06 13.89 5.08
#